data_AF-A0A3S2X7P5-F1
#
_entry.id   AF-A0A3S2X7P5-F1
#
_cell.length_a   1.000
_cell.length_b   1.000
_cell.length_c   1.000
_cell.angle_alpha   90.00
_cell.angle_beta   90.00
_cell.angle_gamma   90.00
#
_symmetry.space_group_name_H-M   'P 1'
#
loop_
_entity.id
_entity.type
_entity.pdbx_description
1 polymer ?
#
loop_
_entity_poly.entity_id
_entity_poly.type
_entity_poly.pdbx_seq_one_letter_code
_entity_poly.pdbx_strand_id
1 'polypeptide(L)'
;MKKIMIMSCILLFSLSMVTGTNTYAKPQEKCVSQSQVDFENNFRKLWIDHVLWTSNYITSATNAGAEDQKQVLTRLLKNQEDIGNVIKPVYGEKAGSKLTELLKEHIVIAGKIVDAAKSGNKTTVSQLNKEWYRNADDIAAFLSEANPFLKKENLKKLLAMHLQLVTNDLTASLAKDWNKRIVSIDEGVTHIIIMADAISAGVVKQFPDKFK
;
A
#
# COMPACT_ATOMS: atom_id res chain seq x y z
N MET A 1 -59.28 -18.39 76.02
CA MET A 1 -58.56 -17.22 76.58
C MET A 1 -57.15 -17.63 77.00
N LYS A 2 -56.12 -17.26 76.23
CA LYS A 2 -54.76 -16.93 76.70
C LYS A 2 -53.93 -16.47 75.50
N LYS A 3 -53.56 -15.19 75.50
CA LYS A 3 -52.67 -14.51 74.55
C LYS A 3 -51.23 -14.86 74.90
N ILE A 4 -50.39 -15.27 73.95
CA ILE A 4 -48.91 -15.32 74.10
C ILE A 4 -48.30 -14.98 72.73
N MET A 5 -48.04 -13.69 72.51
CA MET A 5 -46.71 -13.05 72.41
C MET A 5 -45.87 -13.48 71.20
N ILE A 6 -45.93 -12.65 70.16
CA ILE A 6 -45.03 -12.63 69.00
C ILE A 6 -43.68 -12.05 69.46
N MET A 7 -42.64 -12.88 69.46
CA MET A 7 -41.26 -12.43 69.65
C MET A 7 -40.71 -11.99 68.29
N SER A 8 -40.67 -10.68 68.06
CA SER A 8 -40.05 -10.11 66.85
C SER A 8 -38.53 -10.12 67.01
N CYS A 9 -37.85 -11.05 66.32
CA CYS A 9 -36.41 -10.96 66.08
C CYS A 9 -36.17 -10.06 64.87
N ILE A 10 -35.78 -8.81 65.12
CA ILE A 10 -35.27 -7.90 64.09
C ILE A 10 -33.83 -8.34 63.78
N LEU A 11 -33.66 -9.09 62.69
CA LEU A 11 -32.36 -9.34 62.08
C LEU A 11 -31.93 -8.08 61.33
N LEU A 12 -31.09 -7.25 61.98
CA LEU A 12 -30.35 -6.19 61.32
C LEU A 12 -29.28 -6.80 60.44
N PHE A 13 -29.61 -7.08 59.17
CA PHE A 13 -28.61 -7.30 58.14
C PHE A 13 -27.93 -5.96 57.85
N SER A 14 -26.73 -5.76 58.39
CA SER A 14 -25.84 -4.69 57.96
C SER A 14 -25.45 -4.95 56.50
N LEU A 15 -26.07 -4.21 55.59
CA LEU A 15 -25.70 -4.20 54.17
C LEU A 15 -24.33 -3.50 54.06
N SER A 16 -23.25 -4.26 54.13
CA SER A 16 -21.93 -3.78 53.76
C SER A 16 -21.93 -3.49 52.26
N MET A 17 -22.15 -2.22 51.90
CA MET A 17 -21.93 -1.72 50.55
C MET A 17 -20.44 -1.90 50.25
N VAL A 18 -20.06 -3.00 49.61
CA VAL A 18 -18.78 -3.11 48.94
C VAL A 18 -18.81 -2.10 47.81
N THR A 19 -18.16 -0.96 48.01
CA THR A 19 -17.85 0.00 46.95
C THR A 19 -16.80 -0.65 46.05
N GLY A 20 -17.26 -1.55 45.19
CA GLY A 20 -16.48 -2.01 44.06
C GLY A 20 -16.13 -0.80 43.23
N THR A 21 -14.86 -0.39 43.25
CA THR A 21 -14.32 0.50 42.25
C THR A 21 -14.43 -0.23 40.91
N ASN A 22 -15.54 -0.04 40.22
CA ASN A 22 -15.67 -0.42 38.83
C ASN A 22 -14.70 0.46 38.04
N THR A 23 -13.45 0.03 37.95
CA THR A 23 -12.54 0.45 36.89
C THR A 23 -13.07 -0.17 35.61
N TYR A 24 -14.15 0.40 35.06
CA TYR A 24 -14.43 0.25 33.64
C TYR A 24 -13.26 0.90 32.92
N ALA A 25 -12.27 0.09 32.54
CA ALA A 25 -11.31 0.50 31.53
C ALA A 25 -12.13 0.83 30.29
N LYS A 26 -12.31 2.13 30.03
CA LYS A 26 -12.93 2.63 28.81
C LYS A 26 -12.19 1.93 27.66
N PRO A 27 -12.86 1.21 26.75
CA PRO A 27 -12.19 0.70 25.58
C PRO A 27 -11.46 1.87 24.95
N GLN A 28 -10.14 1.78 24.87
CA GLN A 28 -9.36 2.77 24.16
C GLN A 28 -9.66 2.50 22.69
N GLU A 29 -10.79 3.02 22.20
CA GLU A 29 -11.01 3.15 20.77
C GLU A 29 -9.82 3.93 20.25
N LYS A 30 -8.93 3.23 19.55
CA LYS A 30 -7.88 3.87 18.77
C LYS A 30 -8.61 4.63 17.66
N CYS A 31 -9.06 5.85 17.97
CA CYS A 31 -9.51 6.76 16.93
C CYS A 31 -8.32 7.02 16.00
N VAL A 32 -8.52 6.73 14.72
CA VAL A 32 -7.60 7.14 13.65
C VAL A 32 -7.65 8.66 13.58
N SER A 33 -6.49 9.32 13.68
CA SER A 33 -6.43 10.77 13.56
C SER A 33 -6.70 11.22 12.13
N GLN A 34 -7.12 12.47 11.94
CA GLN A 34 -7.30 13.03 10.60
C GLN A 34 -5.97 13.02 9.81
N SER A 35 -4.85 13.32 10.48
CA SER A 35 -3.51 13.31 9.87
C SER A 35 -3.10 11.92 9.39
N GLN A 36 -3.48 10.86 10.11
CA GLN A 36 -3.30 9.47 9.66
C GLN A 36 -4.18 9.17 8.44
N VAL A 37 -5.47 9.50 8.48
CA VAL A 37 -6.40 9.26 7.37
C VAL A 37 -5.92 9.95 6.09
N ASP A 38 -5.51 11.22 6.20
CA ASP A 38 -5.04 12.03 5.07
C ASP A 38 -3.77 11.43 4.45
N PHE A 39 -2.83 10.99 5.28
CA PHE A 39 -1.61 10.34 4.80
C PHE A 39 -1.91 9.03 4.07
N GLU A 40 -2.67 8.13 4.69
CA GLU A 40 -3.00 6.84 4.08
C GLU A 40 -3.76 7.01 2.76
N ASN A 41 -4.75 7.90 2.72
CA ASN A 41 -5.55 8.15 1.51
C ASN A 41 -4.72 8.79 0.39
N ASN A 42 -3.86 9.76 0.71
CA ASN A 42 -2.95 10.33 -0.27
C ASN A 42 -1.97 9.27 -0.79
N PHE A 43 -1.47 8.40 0.09
CA PHE A 43 -0.58 7.30 -0.31
C PHE A 43 -1.28 6.30 -1.23
N ARG A 44 -2.49 5.84 -0.88
CA ARG A 44 -3.35 5.00 -1.74
C ARG A 44 -3.55 5.65 -3.10
N LYS A 45 -3.95 6.93 -3.14
CA LYS A 45 -4.15 7.66 -4.39
C LYS A 45 -2.91 7.62 -5.28
N LEU A 46 -1.72 7.90 -4.74
CA LEU A 46 -0.48 7.92 -5.52
C LEU A 46 -0.11 6.55 -6.09
N TRP A 47 -0.39 5.47 -5.36
CA TRP A 47 -0.19 4.10 -5.83
C TRP A 47 -1.25 3.64 -6.83
N ILE A 48 -2.50 4.08 -6.68
CA ILE A 48 -3.53 3.91 -7.71
C ILE A 48 -3.13 4.65 -8.99
N ASP A 49 -2.70 5.92 -8.88
CA ASP A 49 -2.16 6.70 -9.98
C ASP A 49 -1.02 5.94 -10.68
N HIS A 50 -0.11 5.30 -9.93
CA HIS A 50 0.97 4.48 -10.48
C HIS A 50 0.45 3.36 -11.39
N VAL A 51 -0.54 2.58 -10.94
CA VAL A 51 -1.14 1.50 -11.76
C VAL A 51 -1.82 2.07 -13.00
N LEU A 52 -2.62 3.12 -12.83
CA LEU A 52 -3.37 3.71 -13.94
C LEU A 52 -2.46 4.33 -15.00
N TRP A 53 -1.43 5.08 -14.60
CA TRP A 53 -0.46 5.66 -15.53
C TRP A 53 0.43 4.60 -16.19
N THR A 54 0.73 3.50 -15.50
CA THR A 54 1.44 2.36 -16.10
C THR A 54 0.59 1.69 -17.17
N SER A 55 -0.68 1.41 -16.88
CA SER A 55 -1.60 0.83 -17.84
C SER A 55 -1.86 1.76 -19.04
N ASN A 56 -1.95 3.07 -18.79
CA ASN A 56 -2.08 4.08 -19.83
C ASN A 56 -0.82 4.12 -20.72
N TYR A 57 0.38 4.06 -20.13
CA TYR A 57 1.63 3.95 -20.88
C TYR A 57 1.67 2.69 -21.75
N ILE A 58 1.28 1.53 -21.21
CA ILE A 58 1.17 0.28 -21.98
C ILE A 58 0.23 0.45 -23.16
N THR A 59 -0.94 1.07 -22.96
CA THR A 59 -1.88 1.34 -24.05
C THR A 59 -1.28 2.24 -25.12
N SER A 60 -0.72 3.39 -24.75
CA SER A 60 -0.06 4.30 -25.69
C SER A 60 1.10 3.63 -26.43
N ALA A 61 1.89 2.80 -25.73
CA ALA A 61 3.03 2.13 -26.34
C ALA A 61 2.62 1.00 -27.29
N THR A 62 1.53 0.27 -27.01
CA THR A 62 1.11 -0.91 -27.79
C THR A 62 0.09 -0.61 -28.88
N ASN A 63 -0.58 0.56 -28.84
CA ASN A 63 -1.54 0.94 -29.85
C ASN A 63 -0.88 1.66 -31.03
N ALA A 64 -1.14 1.20 -32.26
CA ALA A 64 -0.60 1.82 -33.45
C ALA A 64 -1.20 3.22 -33.65
N GLY A 65 -0.33 4.24 -33.80
CA GLY A 65 -0.75 5.62 -34.04
C GLY A 65 -1.05 6.45 -32.79
N ALA A 66 -0.81 5.94 -31.58
CA ALA A 66 -0.84 6.77 -30.38
C ALA A 66 0.34 7.78 -30.38
N GLU A 67 0.05 9.05 -30.15
CA GLU A 67 1.03 10.16 -30.19
C GLU A 67 1.40 10.68 -28.79
N ASP A 68 0.80 10.12 -27.74
CA ASP A 68 0.88 10.61 -26.36
C ASP A 68 1.87 9.84 -25.47
N GLN A 69 2.54 8.80 -26.00
CA GLN A 69 3.43 7.92 -25.21
C GLN A 69 4.46 8.69 -24.40
N LYS A 70 5.06 9.76 -24.96
CA LYS A 70 6.07 10.58 -24.26
C LYS A 70 5.48 11.37 -23.10
N GLN A 71 4.30 11.95 -23.30
CA GLN A 71 3.57 12.75 -22.31
C GLN A 71 3.11 11.85 -21.16
N VAL A 72 2.58 10.68 -21.48
CA VAL A 72 2.15 9.67 -20.49
C VAL A 72 3.35 9.15 -19.69
N LEU A 73 4.48 8.83 -20.34
CA LEU A 73 5.70 8.43 -19.64
C LEU A 73 6.21 9.53 -18.70
N THR A 74 6.17 10.79 -19.14
CA THR A 74 6.56 11.94 -18.31
C THR A 74 5.69 12.03 -17.06
N ARG A 75 4.36 11.85 -17.20
CA ARG A 75 3.43 11.84 -16.07
C ARG A 75 3.67 10.65 -15.13
N LEU A 76 3.94 9.47 -15.67
CA LEU A 76 4.26 8.26 -14.90
C LEU A 76 5.56 8.43 -14.10
N LEU A 77 6.60 9.03 -14.70
CA LEU A 77 7.85 9.35 -13.99
C LEU A 77 7.65 10.43 -12.92
N LYS A 78 6.80 11.43 -13.17
CA LYS A 78 6.40 12.41 -12.14
C LYS A 78 5.72 11.74 -10.95
N ASN A 79 4.87 10.76 -11.19
CA ASN A 79 4.21 10.01 -10.11
C ASN A 79 5.23 9.32 -9.17
N GLN A 80 6.38 8.88 -9.66
CA GLN A 80 7.45 8.30 -8.82
C GLN A 80 8.11 9.35 -7.90
N GLU A 81 8.20 10.59 -8.37
CA GLU A 81 8.60 11.73 -7.53
C GLU A 81 7.52 12.06 -6.50
N ASP A 82 6.25 12.00 -6.89
CA ASP A 82 5.13 12.29 -6.00
C ASP A 82 5.09 11.27 -4.83
N ILE A 83 5.32 9.97 -5.12
CA ILE A 83 5.46 8.91 -4.11
C ILE A 83 6.70 9.14 -3.21
N GLY A 84 7.85 9.51 -3.77
CA GLY A 84 9.01 9.81 -2.92
C GLY A 84 8.82 11.06 -2.06
N ASN A 85 8.12 12.08 -2.58
CA ASN A 85 7.88 13.32 -1.85
C ASN A 85 6.95 13.14 -0.64
N VAL A 86 5.96 12.25 -0.72
CA VAL A 86 5.01 12.06 0.38
C VAL A 86 5.66 11.50 1.66
N ILE A 87 6.80 10.81 1.54
CA ILE A 87 7.52 10.26 2.70
C ILE A 87 8.54 11.23 3.30
N LYS A 88 8.89 12.32 2.60
CA LYS A 88 9.92 13.28 3.04
C LYS A 88 9.59 13.94 4.39
N PRO A 89 8.35 14.36 4.71
CA PRO A 89 8.03 14.92 6.03
C PRO A 89 8.27 13.96 7.20
N VAL A 90 8.34 12.65 6.91
CA VAL A 90 8.51 11.59 7.90
C VAL A 90 9.96 11.11 7.97
N TYR A 91 10.57 10.80 6.82
CA TYR A 91 11.91 10.20 6.74
C TYR A 91 13.02 11.15 6.25
N GLY A 92 12.67 12.39 5.89
CA GLY A 92 13.59 13.40 5.38
C GLY A 92 13.87 13.32 3.87
N GLU A 93 14.50 14.38 3.35
CA GLU A 93 14.78 14.57 1.91
C GLU A 93 15.57 13.41 1.29
N LYS A 94 16.61 12.94 1.97
CA LYS A 94 17.49 11.88 1.44
C LYS A 94 16.73 10.57 1.19
N ALA A 95 15.85 10.18 2.13
CA ALA A 95 15.06 8.97 1.99
C ALA A 95 14.02 9.10 0.87
N GLY A 96 13.30 10.23 0.80
CA GLY A 96 12.35 10.51 -0.27
C GLY A 96 12.99 10.49 -1.66
N SER A 97 14.13 11.16 -1.83
CA SER A 97 14.85 11.17 -3.10
C SER A 97 15.38 9.79 -3.49
N LYS A 98 15.86 8.98 -2.53
CA LYS A 98 16.30 7.61 -2.84
C LYS A 98 15.15 6.70 -3.27
N LEU A 99 13.99 6.82 -2.64
CA LEU A 99 12.79 6.11 -3.08
C LEU A 99 12.39 6.51 -4.51
N THR A 100 12.39 7.80 -4.81
CA THR A 100 12.13 8.29 -6.17
C THR A 100 13.10 7.71 -7.20
N GLU A 101 14.39 7.63 -6.89
CA GLU A 101 15.41 7.06 -7.78
C GLU A 101 15.10 5.60 -8.12
N LEU A 102 14.85 4.77 -7.09
CA LEU A 102 14.53 3.35 -7.25
C LEU A 102 13.25 3.13 -8.06
N LEU A 103 12.21 3.94 -7.81
CA LEU A 103 10.95 3.87 -8.53
C LEU A 103 11.05 4.38 -9.98
N LYS A 104 11.88 5.39 -10.26
CA LYS A 104 12.13 5.81 -11.64
C LYS A 104 12.90 4.76 -12.42
N GLU A 105 13.91 4.14 -11.82
CA GLU A 105 14.61 2.99 -12.40
C GLU A 105 13.62 1.87 -12.73
N HIS A 106 12.69 1.58 -11.81
CA HIS A 106 11.62 0.60 -12.01
C HIS A 106 10.82 0.86 -13.29
N ILE A 107 10.34 2.09 -13.48
CA ILE A 107 9.56 2.50 -14.67
C ILE A 107 10.40 2.46 -15.94
N VAL A 108 11.67 2.88 -15.88
CA VAL A 108 12.57 2.85 -17.04
C VAL A 108 12.82 1.42 -17.50
N ILE A 109 13.02 0.46 -16.58
CA ILE A 109 13.16 -0.96 -16.92
C ILE A 109 11.85 -1.49 -17.53
N ALA A 110 10.70 -1.18 -16.92
CA ALA A 110 9.38 -1.56 -17.45
C ALA A 110 9.16 -1.03 -18.88
N GLY A 111 9.54 0.22 -19.16
CA GLY A 111 9.50 0.80 -20.51
C GLY A 111 10.31 0.01 -21.53
N LYS A 112 11.54 -0.40 -21.17
CA LYS A 112 12.38 -1.25 -22.03
C LYS A 112 11.76 -2.65 -22.25
N ILE A 113 11.10 -3.21 -21.22
CA ILE A 113 10.38 -4.49 -21.34
C ILE A 113 9.25 -4.36 -22.37
N VAL A 114 8.46 -3.27 -22.30
CA VAL A 114 7.38 -2.99 -23.25
C VAL A 114 7.92 -2.93 -24.68
N ASP A 115 9.01 -2.19 -24.91
CA ASP A 115 9.62 -2.07 -26.24
C ASP A 115 10.13 -3.41 -26.78
N ALA A 116 10.82 -4.20 -25.95
CA ALA A 116 11.31 -5.53 -26.33
C ALA A 116 10.16 -6.52 -26.59
N ALA A 117 9.08 -6.45 -25.80
CA ALA A 117 7.91 -7.30 -25.97
C ALA A 117 7.17 -6.98 -27.27
N LYS A 118 7.00 -5.69 -27.60
CA LYS A 118 6.42 -5.23 -28.87
C LYS A 118 7.18 -5.74 -30.09
N SER A 119 8.50 -5.80 -30.01
CA SER A 119 9.35 -6.31 -31.09
C SER A 119 9.47 -7.84 -31.10
N GLY A 120 8.76 -8.56 -30.21
CA GLY A 120 8.84 -10.02 -30.09
C GLY A 120 10.18 -10.54 -29.56
N ASN A 121 11.03 -9.68 -28.99
CA ASN A 121 12.37 -10.06 -28.53
C ASN A 121 12.33 -10.70 -27.13
N LYS A 122 11.99 -11.99 -27.11
CA LYS A 122 11.85 -12.80 -25.88
C LYS A 122 13.13 -12.87 -25.04
N THR A 123 14.31 -12.88 -25.68
CA THR A 123 15.60 -12.92 -24.98
C THR A 123 15.81 -11.66 -24.15
N THR A 124 15.60 -10.48 -24.76
CA THR A 124 15.73 -9.20 -24.06
C THR A 124 14.65 -9.03 -23.00
N VAL A 125 13.41 -9.47 -23.25
CA VAL A 125 12.36 -9.49 -22.21
C VAL A 125 12.79 -10.32 -21.00
N SER A 126 13.34 -11.52 -21.20
CA SER A 126 13.81 -12.37 -20.09
C SER A 126 14.93 -11.73 -19.28
N GLN A 127 15.88 -11.08 -19.95
CA GLN A 127 16.98 -10.36 -19.30
C GLN A 127 16.49 -9.17 -18.48
N LEU A 128 15.67 -8.31 -19.08
CA LEU A 128 15.13 -7.13 -18.41
C LEU A 128 14.18 -7.51 -17.27
N ASN A 129 13.43 -8.61 -17.40
CA ASN A 129 12.56 -9.08 -16.32
C ASN A 129 13.39 -9.48 -15.08
N LYS A 130 14.56 -10.11 -15.25
CA LYS A 130 15.47 -10.36 -14.12
C LYS A 130 15.96 -9.07 -13.47
N GLU A 131 16.31 -8.07 -14.28
CA GLU A 131 16.72 -6.75 -13.79
C GLU A 131 15.59 -6.02 -13.04
N TRP A 132 14.35 -6.18 -13.52
CA TRP A 132 13.15 -5.59 -12.94
C TRP A 132 12.81 -6.20 -11.58
N TYR A 133 12.88 -7.53 -11.46
CA TYR A 133 12.74 -8.22 -10.17
C TYR A 133 13.89 -7.90 -9.21
N ARG A 134 15.11 -7.68 -9.71
CA ARG A 134 16.21 -7.18 -8.87
C ARG A 134 15.93 -5.78 -8.34
N ASN A 135 15.44 -4.85 -9.17
CA ASN A 135 15.03 -3.52 -8.70
C ASN A 135 13.88 -3.60 -7.68
N ALA A 136 12.91 -4.51 -7.85
CA ALA A 136 11.89 -4.76 -6.84
C ALA A 136 12.47 -5.26 -5.51
N ASP A 137 13.50 -6.13 -5.55
CA ASP A 137 14.24 -6.55 -4.36
C ASP A 137 14.99 -5.40 -3.68
N ASP A 138 15.56 -4.46 -4.47
CA ASP A 138 16.22 -3.26 -3.98
C ASP A 138 15.22 -2.30 -3.29
N ILE A 139 14.03 -2.11 -3.86
CA ILE A 139 12.93 -1.35 -3.24
C ILE A 139 12.50 -2.00 -1.92
N ALA A 140 12.29 -3.33 -1.92
CA ALA A 140 11.91 -4.05 -0.71
C ALA A 140 12.96 -3.93 0.39
N ALA A 141 14.24 -4.03 0.04
CA ALA A 141 15.36 -3.84 0.97
C ALA A 141 15.32 -2.44 1.57
N PHE A 142 15.29 -1.41 0.73
CA PHE A 142 15.28 -0.01 1.16
C PHE A 142 14.13 0.31 2.13
N LEU A 143 12.91 -0.11 1.80
CA LEU A 143 11.73 0.11 2.65
C LEU A 143 11.85 -0.65 3.98
N SER A 144 12.33 -1.89 3.97
CA SER A 144 12.49 -2.69 5.19
C SER A 144 13.61 -2.20 6.11
N GLU A 145 14.69 -1.65 5.54
CA GLU A 145 15.78 -1.06 6.31
C GLU A 145 15.34 0.25 6.99
N ALA A 146 14.52 1.04 6.30
CA ALA A 146 13.98 2.28 6.85
C ALA A 146 12.92 2.05 7.95
N ASN A 147 12.18 0.95 7.87
CA ASN A 147 11.04 0.69 8.75
C ASN A 147 11.01 -0.75 9.30
N PRO A 148 11.23 -0.96 10.61
CA PRO A 148 11.31 -2.29 11.22
C PRO A 148 9.97 -3.06 11.23
N PHE A 149 8.85 -2.40 10.95
CA PHE A 149 7.54 -3.05 10.83
C PHE A 149 7.28 -3.61 9.43
N LEU A 150 8.08 -3.23 8.44
CA LEU A 150 7.99 -3.71 7.07
C LEU A 150 8.96 -4.88 6.85
N LYS A 151 8.48 -6.10 7.02
CA LYS A 151 9.30 -7.30 6.75
C LYS A 151 9.66 -7.37 5.26
N LYS A 152 10.96 -7.42 4.95
CA LYS A 152 11.48 -7.51 3.57
C LYS A 152 10.78 -8.59 2.75
N GLU A 153 10.58 -9.78 3.32
CA GLU A 153 9.93 -10.90 2.65
C GLU A 153 8.48 -10.63 2.27
N ASN A 154 7.74 -9.88 3.10
CA ASN A 154 6.36 -9.49 2.77
C ASN A 154 6.35 -8.45 1.64
N LEU A 155 7.26 -7.48 1.69
CA LEU A 155 7.42 -6.48 0.61
C LEU A 155 7.78 -7.15 -0.72
N LYS A 156 8.69 -8.12 -0.72
CA LYS A 156 9.04 -8.91 -1.91
C LYS A 156 7.82 -9.59 -2.52
N LYS A 157 6.95 -10.20 -1.71
CA LYS A 157 5.72 -10.85 -2.18
C LYS A 157 4.74 -9.84 -2.78
N LEU A 158 4.56 -8.69 -2.12
CA LEU A 158 3.69 -7.62 -2.63
C LEU A 158 4.20 -7.09 -3.97
N LEU A 159 5.50 -6.81 -4.09
CA LEU A 159 6.09 -6.33 -5.34
C LEU A 159 6.07 -7.41 -6.43
N ALA A 160 6.36 -8.68 -6.12
CA ALA A 160 6.30 -9.75 -7.10
C ALA A 160 4.90 -9.93 -7.72
N MET A 161 3.85 -9.84 -6.91
CA MET A 161 2.47 -9.88 -7.39
C MET A 161 2.14 -8.65 -8.25
N HIS A 162 2.59 -7.46 -7.84
CA HIS A 162 2.43 -6.25 -8.64
C HIS A 162 3.07 -6.38 -10.03
N LEU A 163 4.32 -6.87 -10.11
CA LEU A 163 5.05 -7.10 -11.36
C LEU A 163 4.31 -8.11 -12.26
N GLN A 164 3.74 -9.15 -11.67
CA GLN A 164 2.93 -10.13 -12.39
C GLN A 164 1.67 -9.49 -13.01
N LEU A 165 0.94 -8.66 -12.27
CA LEU A 165 -0.27 -7.99 -12.77
C LEU A 165 0.04 -7.01 -13.91
N VAL A 166 1.13 -6.25 -13.82
CA VAL A 166 1.61 -5.39 -14.91
C VAL A 166 2.03 -6.21 -16.14
N THR A 167 2.67 -7.36 -15.93
CA THR A 167 3.02 -8.29 -17.01
C THR A 167 1.78 -8.85 -17.70
N ASN A 168 0.72 -9.13 -16.94
CA ASN A 168 -0.56 -9.59 -17.48
C ASN A 168 -1.24 -8.50 -18.32
N ASP A 169 -1.25 -7.24 -17.87
CA ASP A 169 -1.76 -6.09 -18.65
C ASP A 169 -1.01 -5.97 -19.97
N LEU A 170 0.33 -5.95 -19.95
CA LEU A 170 1.15 -5.86 -21.16
C LEU A 170 0.86 -7.02 -22.13
N THR A 171 0.83 -8.24 -21.62
CA THR A 171 0.63 -9.44 -22.44
C THR A 171 -0.77 -9.44 -23.06
N ALA A 172 -1.80 -9.10 -22.29
CA ALA A 172 -3.18 -8.99 -22.78
C ALA A 172 -3.32 -7.86 -23.81
N SER A 173 -2.68 -6.71 -23.58
CA SER A 173 -2.66 -5.57 -24.51
C SER A 173 -2.04 -5.95 -25.86
N LEU A 174 -0.88 -6.62 -25.85
CA LEU A 174 -0.23 -7.11 -27.07
C LEU A 174 -1.06 -8.16 -27.81
N ALA A 175 -1.77 -9.02 -27.07
CA ALA A 175 -2.66 -10.03 -27.63
C ALA A 175 -4.03 -9.46 -28.07
N LYS A 176 -4.31 -8.18 -27.79
CA LYS A 176 -5.61 -7.52 -27.99
C LYS A 176 -6.77 -8.22 -27.23
N ASP A 177 -6.45 -8.84 -26.09
CA ASP A 177 -7.43 -9.47 -25.21
C ASP A 177 -7.93 -8.45 -24.17
N TRP A 178 -8.91 -7.64 -24.57
CA TRP A 178 -9.41 -6.52 -23.77
C TRP A 178 -10.05 -6.97 -22.46
N ASN A 179 -10.70 -8.13 -22.44
CA ASN A 179 -11.31 -8.67 -21.23
C ASN A 179 -10.25 -9.02 -20.19
N LYS A 180 -9.17 -9.73 -20.59
CA LYS A 180 -8.07 -10.02 -19.67
C LYS A 180 -7.32 -8.77 -19.23
N ARG A 181 -7.20 -7.78 -20.12
CA ARG A 181 -6.60 -6.49 -19.79
C ARG A 181 -7.39 -5.79 -18.67
N ILE A 182 -8.72 -5.69 -18.81
CA ILE A 182 -9.60 -5.08 -17.81
C ILE A 182 -9.45 -5.80 -16.46
N VAL A 183 -9.53 -7.13 -16.44
CA VAL A 183 -9.33 -7.93 -15.21
C VAL A 183 -7.98 -7.64 -14.57
N SER A 184 -6.90 -7.60 -15.36
CA SER A 184 -5.55 -7.34 -14.83
C SER A 184 -5.42 -5.96 -14.18
N ILE A 185 -6.14 -4.96 -14.70
CA ILE A 185 -6.14 -3.59 -14.15
C ILE A 185 -6.96 -3.54 -12.86
N ASP A 186 -8.15 -4.14 -12.83
CA ASP A 186 -9.00 -4.18 -11.64
C ASP A 186 -8.30 -4.89 -10.47
N GLU A 187 -7.68 -6.04 -10.75
CA GLU A 187 -6.83 -6.76 -9.80
C GLU A 187 -5.59 -5.94 -9.42
N GLY A 188 -4.98 -5.25 -10.39
CA GLY A 188 -3.85 -4.34 -10.20
C GLY A 188 -4.16 -3.22 -9.21
N VAL A 189 -5.29 -2.54 -9.36
CA VAL A 189 -5.74 -1.47 -8.46
C VAL A 189 -6.06 -2.04 -7.07
N THR A 190 -6.73 -3.18 -7.00
CA THR A 190 -7.02 -3.84 -5.72
C THR A 190 -5.73 -4.18 -4.97
N HIS A 191 -4.77 -4.79 -5.67
CA HIS A 191 -3.50 -5.20 -5.10
C HIS A 191 -2.62 -4.02 -4.68
N ILE A 192 -2.58 -2.95 -5.48
CA ILE A 192 -1.74 -1.79 -5.15
C ILE A 192 -2.25 -1.05 -3.91
N ILE A 193 -3.56 -1.06 -3.65
CA ILE A 193 -4.13 -0.52 -2.41
C ILE A 193 -3.66 -1.34 -1.21
N ILE A 194 -3.67 -2.68 -1.29
CA ILE A 194 -3.16 -3.55 -0.24
C ILE A 194 -1.67 -3.26 0.05
N MET A 195 -0.87 -3.07 -1.00
CA MET A 195 0.54 -2.74 -0.85
C MET A 195 0.75 -1.34 -0.24
N ALA A 196 -0.02 -0.34 -0.71
CA ALA A 196 0.01 1.00 -0.16
C ALA A 196 -0.33 1.00 1.34
N ASP A 197 -1.35 0.25 1.74
CA ASP A 197 -1.80 0.13 3.13
C ASP A 197 -0.79 -0.58 4.01
N ALA A 198 -0.16 -1.65 3.51
CA ALA A 198 0.89 -2.33 4.24
C ALA A 198 2.08 -1.40 4.53
N ILE A 199 2.48 -0.59 3.54
CA ILE A 199 3.59 0.36 3.68
C ILE A 199 3.18 1.52 4.61
N SER A 200 2.04 2.17 4.35
CA SER A 200 1.59 3.34 5.12
C SER A 200 1.31 3.00 6.59
N ALA A 201 0.71 1.83 6.88
CA ALA A 201 0.53 1.35 8.23
C ALA A 201 1.87 1.13 8.97
N GLY A 202 2.89 0.65 8.26
CA GLY A 202 4.25 0.58 8.80
C GLY A 202 4.80 1.96 9.16
N VAL A 203 4.63 2.95 8.28
CA VAL A 203 5.08 4.33 8.52
C VAL A 203 4.39 4.93 9.76
N VAL A 204 3.07 4.82 9.85
CA VAL A 204 2.28 5.32 10.99
C VAL A 204 2.72 4.66 12.28
N LYS A 205 2.96 3.34 12.24
CA LYS A 205 3.39 2.57 13.42
C LYS A 205 4.79 2.96 13.91
N GLN A 206 5.69 3.38 13.00
CA GLN A 206 7.03 3.85 13.36
C GLN A 206 7.03 5.28 13.91
N PHE A 207 6.13 6.15 13.43
CA PHE A 207 6.10 7.56 13.80
C PHE A 207 4.73 8.01 14.33
N PRO A 208 4.19 7.38 15.40
CA PRO A 208 2.84 7.67 15.87
C PRO A 208 2.65 9.15 16.26
N ASP A 209 3.69 9.83 16.73
CA ASP A 209 3.63 11.24 17.13
C ASP A 209 3.47 12.21 15.95
N LYS A 210 3.81 11.80 14.73
CA LYS A 210 3.60 12.60 13.50
C LYS A 210 2.18 12.50 12.96
N PHE A 211 1.39 11.54 13.46
CA PHE A 211 0.03 11.23 13.00
C PHE A 211 -0.98 11.28 14.15
N LYS A 212 -0.86 12.29 15.02
CA LYS A 212 -1.86 12.58 16.05
C LYS A 212 -2.90 13.58 15.56
#